data_AF-A0A321LJ03-F1
#
_entry.id   AF-A0A321LJ03-F1
#
_cell.length_a   1.000
_cell.length_b   1.000
_cell.length_c   1.000
_cell.angle_alpha   90.00
_cell.angle_beta   90.00
_cell.angle_gamma   90.00
#
_symmetry.space_group_name_H-M   'P 1'
#
loop_
_entity.id
_entity.type
_entity.pdbx_description
1 polymer ?
#
loop_
_entity_poly.entity_id
_entity_poly.type
_entity_poly.pdbx_seq_one_letter_code
_entity_poly.pdbx_strand_id
1 'polypeptide(L)'
;MPQIETWSHLPAAVRDHLVERMHDRKIGIGDLNKLRIWIESRPEVPEGPWYKDFGSFKLCGEGKYPKTFLLPGQVATGQKL
;
A
#
# COMPACT_ATOMS: atom_id res chain seq x y z
N MET A 1 3.86 16.69 3.97
CA MET A 1 3.29 15.32 3.87
C MET A 1 2.28 15.30 2.74
N PRO A 2 2.55 14.61 1.61
CA PRO A 2 1.57 14.47 0.54
C PRO A 2 0.40 13.58 0.95
N GLN A 3 -0.72 13.69 0.23
CA GLN A 3 -1.79 12.69 0.30
C GLN A 3 -1.43 11.49 -0.57
N ILE A 4 -1.81 10.29 -0.13
CA ILE A 4 -1.64 9.08 -0.95
C ILE A 4 -2.41 9.21 -2.27
N GLU A 5 -1.80 8.72 -3.35
CA GLU A 5 -2.40 8.71 -4.67
C GLU A 5 -3.49 7.62 -4.77
N THR A 6 -4.60 7.93 -5.46
CA THR A 6 -5.69 6.97 -5.64
C THR A 6 -5.42 6.03 -6.81
N TRP A 7 -6.07 4.86 -6.81
CA TRP A 7 -5.87 3.82 -7.82
C TRP A 7 -6.00 4.31 -9.27
N SER A 8 -6.92 5.25 -9.55
CA SER A 8 -7.12 5.82 -10.89
C SER A 8 -5.94 6.69 -11.37
N HIS A 9 -5.18 7.28 -10.45
CA HIS A 9 -4.10 8.24 -10.74
C HIS A 9 -2.69 7.64 -10.59
N LEU A 10 -2.58 6.38 -10.15
CA LEU A 10 -1.30 5.68 -10.13
C LEU A 10 -0.79 5.44 -11.56
N PRO A 11 0.53 5.58 -11.80
CA PRO A 11 1.15 5.16 -13.05
C PRO A 11 0.81 3.70 -13.35
N ALA A 12 0.56 3.37 -14.62
CA ALA A 12 0.11 2.03 -15.03
C ALA A 12 1.02 0.91 -14.50
N ALA A 13 2.34 1.05 -14.67
CA ALA A 13 3.32 0.07 -14.19
C ALA A 13 3.27 -0.14 -12.66
N VAL A 14 2.96 0.91 -11.89
CA VAL A 14 2.80 0.78 -10.42
C VAL A 14 1.53 0.00 -10.10
N ARG A 15 0.42 0.26 -10.81
CA ARG A 15 -0.83 -0.50 -10.61
C ARG A 15 -0.65 -1.97 -10.95
N ASP A 16 -0.07 -2.26 -12.10
CA ASP A 16 0.12 -3.63 -12.58
C ASP A 16 0.98 -4.43 -11.59
N HIS A 17 2.07 -3.81 -11.10
CA HIS A 17 2.88 -4.39 -10.04
C HIS A 17 2.08 -4.65 -8.77
N LEU A 18 1.28 -3.68 -8.30
CA LEU A 18 0.48 -3.87 -7.09
C LEU A 18 -0.56 -5.00 -7.26
N VAL A 19 -1.18 -5.13 -8.43
CA VAL A 19 -2.12 -6.24 -8.73
C VAL A 19 -1.40 -7.59 -8.66
N GLU A 20 -0.24 -7.73 -9.31
CA GLU A 20 0.57 -8.94 -9.26
C GLU A 20 0.94 -9.30 -7.81
N ARG A 21 1.37 -8.31 -7.03
CA ARG A 21 1.76 -8.50 -5.62
C ARG A 21 0.58 -8.84 -4.70
N MET A 22 -0.63 -8.38 -4.99
CA MET A 22 -1.85 -8.81 -4.29
C MET A 22 -2.16 -10.27 -4.55
N HIS A 23 -2.04 -10.70 -5.81
CA HIS A 23 -2.26 -12.08 -6.23
C HIS A 23 -1.23 -13.03 -5.61
N ASP A 24 0.06 -12.74 -5.74
CA ASP A 24 1.16 -13.56 -5.20
C ASP A 24 1.02 -13.80 -3.69
N ARG A 25 0.57 -12.79 -2.97
CA ARG A 25 0.42 -12.83 -1.51
C ARG A 25 -0.93 -13.34 -1.06
N LYS A 26 -1.81 -13.72 -1.99
CA LYS A 26 -3.15 -14.24 -1.70
C LYS A 26 -3.94 -13.28 -0.80
N ILE A 27 -3.86 -11.98 -1.04
CA ILE A 27 -4.60 -10.98 -0.26
C ILE A 27 -6.09 -11.19 -0.50
N GLY A 28 -6.82 -11.55 0.56
CA GLY A 28 -8.24 -11.88 0.48
C GLY A 28 -9.13 -10.65 0.28
N ILE A 29 -10.37 -10.87 -0.18
CA ILE A 29 -11.33 -9.79 -0.47
C ILE A 29 -11.62 -8.88 0.73
N GLY A 30 -11.67 -9.43 1.94
CA GLY A 30 -11.87 -8.65 3.17
C GLY A 30 -10.72 -7.67 3.44
N ASP A 31 -9.50 -8.07 3.10
CA ASP A 31 -8.29 -7.26 3.24
C ASP A 31 -8.17 -6.21 2.12
N LEU A 32 -8.56 -6.58 0.90
CA LEU A 32 -8.68 -5.62 -0.20
C LEU A 32 -9.71 -4.53 0.11
N ASN A 33 -10.80 -4.85 0.80
CA ASN A 33 -11.78 -3.85 1.22
C ASN A 33 -11.20 -2.88 2.28
N LYS A 34 -10.45 -3.38 3.28
CA LYS A 34 -9.75 -2.52 4.24
C LYS A 34 -8.76 -1.59 3.55
N LEU A 35 -8.01 -2.11 2.59
CA LEU A 35 -7.08 -1.32 1.78
C LEU A 35 -7.82 -0.22 1.00
N ARG A 36 -8.91 -0.59 0.31
CA ARG A 36 -9.74 0.36 -0.46
C ARG A 36 -10.22 1.51 0.43
N ILE A 37 -10.86 1.19 1.55
CA ILE A 37 -11.40 2.20 2.48
C ILE A 37 -10.29 3.15 2.94
N TRP A 38 -9.11 2.62 3.26
CA TRP A 38 -7.99 3.44 3.70
C TRP A 38 -7.39 4.32 2.59
N ILE A 39 -7.27 3.84 1.35
CA ILE A 39 -6.80 4.67 0.23
C ILE A 39 -7.84 5.76 -0.09
N GLU A 40 -9.13 5.42 -0.09
CA GLU A 40 -10.22 6.35 -0.39
C GLU A 40 -10.39 7.44 0.67
N SER A 41 -9.96 7.20 1.91
CA SER A 41 -9.92 8.24 2.95
C SER A 41 -8.79 9.27 2.76
N ARG A 42 -7.99 9.16 1.69
CA ARG A 42 -6.89 10.08 1.29
C ARG A 42 -5.98 10.51 2.45
N PRO A 43 -5.40 9.56 3.22
CA PRO A 43 -4.50 9.88 4.32
C PRO A 43 -3.26 10.64 3.85
N GLU A 44 -2.74 11.49 4.74
CA GLU A 44 -1.40 12.05 4.60
C GLU A 44 -0.35 10.97 4.87
N VAL A 45 0.70 10.98 4.06
CA VAL A 45 1.83 10.04 4.15
C VAL A 45 3.16 10.80 4.15
N PRO A 46 4.24 10.21 4.70
CA PRO A 46 5.57 10.79 4.65
C PRO A 46 6.08 11.01 3.22
N GLU A 47 6.97 11.98 3.05
CA GLU A 47 7.66 12.21 1.78
C GLU A 47 8.67 11.11 1.46
N GLY A 48 9.28 10.52 2.50
CA GLY A 48 10.21 9.39 2.38
C GLY A 48 9.53 8.02 2.45
N PRO A 49 10.32 6.94 2.63
CA PRO A 49 9.78 5.59 2.76
C PRO A 49 8.85 5.45 3.95
N TRP A 50 7.74 4.76 3.76
CA TRP A 50 6.75 4.50 4.79
C TRP A 50 6.10 3.13 4.64
N TYR A 51 5.45 2.66 5.70
CA TYR A 51 4.62 1.47 5.63
C TYR A 51 3.40 1.55 6.56
N LYS A 52 2.32 0.90 6.14
CA LYS A 52 1.14 0.65 6.96
C LYS A 52 0.95 -0.83 7.19
N ASP A 53 0.71 -1.21 8.43
CA ASP A 53 0.39 -2.57 8.82
C ASP A 53 -1.13 -2.80 8.86
N PHE A 54 -1.63 -3.76 8.10
CA PHE A 54 -3.03 -4.19 8.07
C PHE A 54 -3.25 -5.51 8.85
N GLY A 55 -2.22 -6.02 9.51
CA GLY A 55 -2.20 -7.28 10.26
C GLY A 55 -1.88 -8.48 9.38
N SER A 56 -2.71 -8.76 8.38
CA SER A 56 -2.51 -9.87 7.44
C SER A 56 -1.51 -9.57 6.33
N PHE A 57 -1.22 -8.29 6.08
CA PHE A 57 -0.19 -7.82 5.17
C PHE A 57 0.27 -6.42 5.58
N LYS A 58 1.38 -5.96 5.01
CA LYS A 58 1.80 -4.55 5.09
C LYS A 58 1.79 -3.93 3.71
N LEU A 59 1.40 -2.66 3.62
CA LEU A 59 1.58 -1.85 2.42
C LEU A 59 2.80 -0.96 2.63
N CYS A 60 3.74 -1.00 1.71
CA CYS A 60 4.92 -0.14 1.70
C CYS A 60 4.82 0.89 0.58
N GLY A 61 5.29 2.11 0.83
CA GLY A 61 5.29 3.18 -0.14
C GLY A 61 6.38 4.20 0.13
N GLU A 62 6.41 5.23 -0.70
CA GLU A 62 7.33 6.36 -0.58
C GLU A 62 6.69 7.59 -1.24
N GLY A 63 6.72 8.73 -0.54
CA GLY A 63 5.94 9.89 -0.95
C GLY A 63 4.47 9.49 -1.09
N LYS A 64 3.80 10.00 -2.13
CA LYS A 64 2.38 9.68 -2.38
C LYS A 64 2.12 8.27 -2.92
N TYR A 65 3.16 7.49 -3.24
CA TYR A 65 2.98 6.25 -4.00
C TYR A 65 3.05 4.99 -3.13
N PRO A 66 2.00 4.16 -3.12
CA PRO A 66 2.13 2.75 -2.73
C PRO A 66 3.05 2.04 -3.72
N LYS A 67 4.00 1.24 -3.22
CA LYS A 67 5.02 0.57 -4.03
C LYS A 67 4.95 -0.95 -3.97
N THR A 68 4.65 -1.56 -2.84
CA THR A 68 4.54 -3.03 -2.75
C THR A 68 3.77 -3.47 -1.51
N PHE A 69 3.42 -4.76 -1.46
CA PHE A 69 2.87 -5.41 -0.27
C PHE A 69 3.96 -6.21 0.42
N LEU A 70 3.78 -6.61 1.68
CA LEU A 70 4.63 -7.56 2.39
C LEU A 70 3.76 -8.52 3.20
N LEU A 71 4.22 -9.78 3.34
CA LEU A 71 3.59 -10.77 4.20
C LEU A 71 3.89 -10.50 5.69
N PRO A 72 3.09 -11.09 6.61
CA PRO A 72 3.42 -11.11 8.03
C PRO A 72 4.82 -11.72 8.22
N GLY A 73 5.64 -11.11 9.08
CA GLY A 73 7.03 -11.52 9.31
C GLY A 73 8.08 -10.91 8.37
N GLN A 74 7.71 -10.38 7.20
CA GLN A 74 8.65 -9.60 6.37
C GLN A 74 8.89 -8.22 7.01
N VAL A 75 10.16 -7.80 7.03
CA VAL A 75 10.60 -6.50 7.56
C VAL A 75 10.21 -5.40 6.58
N ALA A 76 9.48 -4.40 7.08
CA ALA A 76 9.20 -3.18 6.33
C ALA A 76 10.24 -2.11 6.66
N THR A 77 10.52 -1.24 5.69
CA THR A 77 11.43 -0.11 5.84
C THR A 77 10.65 1.20 5.80
N GLY A 78 11.18 2.23 6.47
CA GLY A 78 10.57 3.55 6.53
C GLY A 78 9.70 3.79 7.77
N GLN A 79 9.02 4.94 7.77
CA GLN A 79 8.16 5.38 8.86
C GLN A 79 6.86 4.56 8.91
N LYS A 80 6.50 4.09 10.11
CA LYS A 80 5.23 3.40 10.33
C LYS A 80 4.07 4.40 10.39
N LEU A 81 2.97 4.06 9.72
CA LEU A 81 1.67 4.77 9.74
C LEU A 81 0.66 4.12 10.68
#